data_AF-A0A8T6SRZ6-F1
#
_entry.id   AF-A0A8T6SRZ6-F1
#
_cell.length_a   1.000
_cell.length_b   1.000
_cell.length_c   1.000
_cell.angle_alpha   90.00
_cell.angle_beta   90.00
_cell.angle_gamma   90.00
#
_symmetry.space_group_name_H-M   'P 1'
#
loop_
_entity.id
_entity.type
_entity.pdbx_description
1 polymer ?
#
loop_
_entity_poly.entity_id
_entity_poly.type
_entity_poly.pdbx_seq_one_letter_code
_entity_poly.pdbx_strand_id
1 'polypeptide(L)'
;MLLLLLVIIVGIATVAGAEDVDRAEPWEFRSQWGWYEGDRVHFYDLGRATNATAPAYRLVDGVGDPIEGQHLIFPDLRNGVLIGKEPSPGYSDFHRVWDVQVPPGYVPDTYRSLADLQDAGLPMTETDLVINSPMVPANSTLVGIDSDLHPLAKAWWQRIEVHYFSFESSADTPGLFDASTGLVLNTSSMAVFDP
;
A
#
# COMPACT_ATOMS: atom_id res chain seq x y z
N MET A 1 -17.82 -30.32 46.18
CA MET A 1 -18.70 -29.89 45.08
C MET A 1 -18.33 -28.44 44.78
N LEU A 2 -17.41 -28.23 43.84
CA LEU A 2 -16.89 -26.91 43.47
C LEU A 2 -17.36 -26.63 42.05
N LEU A 3 -18.21 -25.62 41.89
CA LEU A 3 -18.80 -25.21 40.62
C LEU A 3 -17.74 -24.41 39.84
N LEU A 4 -17.24 -24.95 38.72
CA LEU A 4 -16.34 -24.23 37.83
C LEU A 4 -17.17 -23.28 36.95
N LEU A 5 -17.08 -21.98 37.20
CA LEU A 5 -17.70 -20.94 36.37
C LEU A 5 -16.87 -20.78 35.10
N LEU A 6 -17.34 -21.34 33.98
CA LEU A 6 -16.72 -21.13 32.67
C LEU A 6 -17.09 -19.72 32.18
N VAL A 7 -16.17 -18.77 32.29
CA VAL A 7 -16.30 -17.45 31.69
C VAL A 7 -15.98 -17.58 30.20
N ILE A 8 -17.02 -17.51 29.36
CA ILE A 8 -16.87 -17.41 27.90
C ILE A 8 -16.48 -15.96 27.60
N ILE A 9 -15.20 -15.71 27.35
CA ILE A 9 -14.75 -14.44 26.77
C ILE A 9 -15.10 -14.50 25.28
N VAL A 10 -16.22 -13.88 24.92
CA VAL A 10 -16.53 -13.59 23.51
C VAL A 10 -15.59 -12.47 23.09
N GLY A 11 -14.50 -12.82 22.40
CA GLY A 11 -13.63 -11.84 21.76
C GLY A 11 -14.43 -11.12 20.68
N ILE A 12 -14.79 -9.86 20.96
CA ILE A 12 -15.35 -8.98 19.94
C ILE A 12 -14.17 -8.63 19.03
N ALA A 13 -14.12 -9.22 17.84
CA ALA A 13 -13.24 -8.73 16.79
C ALA A 13 -13.70 -7.31 16.45
N THR A 14 -12.98 -6.30 16.93
CA THR A 14 -13.19 -4.92 16.52
C THR A 14 -12.95 -4.85 15.02
N VAL A 15 -13.99 -4.55 14.23
CA VAL A 15 -13.81 -4.14 12.83
C VAL A 15 -13.09 -2.79 12.88
N ALA A 16 -11.97 -2.61 12.15
CA ALA A 16 -11.36 -1.28 12.11
C ALA A 16 -12.36 -0.28 11.55
N GLY A 17 -12.50 0.84 12.23
CA GLY A 17 -13.32 1.95 11.77
C GLY A 17 -12.46 3.05 11.16
N ALA A 18 -13.11 4.00 10.48
CA ALA A 18 -12.48 5.27 10.10
C ALA A 18 -11.81 5.97 11.30
N GLU A 19 -12.33 5.77 12.52
CA GLU A 19 -11.75 6.31 13.75
C GLU A 19 -10.33 5.81 14.05
N ASP A 20 -9.96 4.60 13.63
CA ASP A 20 -8.61 4.05 13.86
C ASP A 20 -7.58 4.67 12.91
N VAL A 21 -8.04 5.12 11.73
CA VAL A 21 -7.24 5.86 10.74
C VAL A 21 -6.89 7.24 11.28
N ASP A 22 -7.89 7.96 11.79
CA ASP A 22 -7.74 9.34 12.24
C ASP A 22 -6.93 9.49 13.53
N ARG A 23 -6.83 8.41 14.32
CA ARG A 23 -6.07 8.41 15.58
C ARG A 23 -4.60 8.07 15.40
N ALA A 24 -4.22 7.43 14.29
CA ALA A 24 -2.84 7.07 14.04
C ALA A 24 -1.98 8.34 13.87
N GLU A 25 -0.90 8.44 14.66
CA GLU A 25 -0.02 9.61 14.64
C GLU A 25 0.67 9.71 13.27
N PRO A 26 0.59 10.87 12.58
CA PRO A 26 1.24 11.08 11.30
C PRO A 26 2.75 10.89 11.37
N TRP A 27 3.33 10.34 10.32
CA TRP A 27 4.79 10.21 10.18
C TRP A 27 5.37 11.34 9.34
N GLU A 28 6.56 11.80 9.68
CA GLU A 28 7.32 12.75 8.87
C GLU A 28 8.60 12.06 8.38
N PHE A 29 8.81 12.03 7.07
CA PHE A 29 10.02 11.50 6.46
C PHE A 29 10.80 12.65 5.83
N ARG A 30 12.07 12.77 6.21
CA ARG A 30 12.98 13.78 5.64
C ARG A 30 13.87 13.15 4.59
N SER A 31 14.01 13.83 3.45
CA SER A 31 14.93 13.41 2.41
C SER A 31 16.35 13.41 2.97
N GLN A 32 17.06 12.31 2.78
CA GLN A 32 18.46 12.14 3.11
C GLN A 32 19.29 12.11 1.83
N TRP A 33 20.61 12.03 1.98
CA TRP A 33 21.52 11.82 0.87
C TRP A 33 22.55 10.76 1.22
N GLY A 34 23.02 10.05 0.20
CA GLY A 34 24.02 9.00 0.32
C GLY A 34 24.86 8.89 -0.96
N TRP A 35 25.75 7.90 -0.99
CA TRP A 35 26.54 7.56 -2.16
C TRP A 35 26.15 6.17 -2.65
N TYR A 36 25.90 6.04 -3.95
CA TYR A 36 25.62 4.76 -4.62
C TYR A 36 26.37 4.75 -5.96
N GLU A 37 27.14 3.70 -6.23
CA GLU A 37 27.94 3.54 -7.46
C GLU A 37 28.84 4.75 -7.85
N GLY A 38 29.25 5.54 -6.86
CA GLY A 38 30.09 6.73 -7.08
C GLY A 38 29.32 8.02 -7.32
N ASP A 39 27.99 7.95 -7.37
CA ASP A 39 27.10 9.09 -7.49
C ASP A 39 26.43 9.43 -6.15
N ARG A 40 26.16 10.72 -5.95
CA ARG A 40 25.35 11.17 -4.81
C ARG A 40 23.88 10.98 -5.14
N VAL A 41 23.19 10.24 -4.27
CA VAL A 41 21.76 9.96 -4.39
C VAL A 41 20.98 10.60 -3.24
N HIS A 42 19.72 10.92 -3.50
CA HIS A 42 18.75 11.39 -2.51
C HIS A 42 17.70 10.31 -2.28
N PHE A 43 17.27 10.13 -1.03
CA PHE A 43 16.29 9.08 -0.70
C PHE A 43 15.51 9.43 0.56
N TYR A 44 14.33 8.84 0.71
CA TYR A 44 13.61 8.80 1.98
C TYR A 44 13.89 7.46 2.67
N ASP A 45 14.28 7.51 3.95
CA ASP A 45 14.34 6.30 4.78
C ASP A 45 12.95 6.01 5.33
N LEU A 46 12.30 5.02 4.74
CA LEU A 46 10.94 4.62 5.06
C LEU A 46 10.90 3.49 6.08
N GLY A 47 12.07 3.08 6.60
CA GLY A 47 12.25 1.92 7.46
C GLY A 47 12.56 0.64 6.67
N ARG A 48 12.48 -0.49 7.37
CA ARG A 48 12.78 -1.81 6.80
C ARG A 48 11.68 -2.26 5.84
N ALA A 49 12.08 -2.78 4.69
CA ALA A 49 11.20 -3.39 3.70
C ALA A 49 11.64 -4.83 3.39
N THR A 50 10.70 -5.63 2.88
CA THR A 50 10.99 -6.93 2.28
C THR A 50 11.28 -6.77 0.77
N ASN A 51 12.09 -7.65 0.19
CA ASN A 51 12.31 -7.71 -1.26
C ASN A 51 11.21 -8.47 -2.01
N ALA A 52 10.27 -9.10 -1.29
CA ALA A 52 9.11 -9.73 -1.88
C ALA A 52 8.05 -8.68 -2.26
N THR A 53 7.38 -8.86 -3.38
CA THR A 53 6.22 -8.04 -3.77
C THR A 53 4.93 -8.55 -3.15
N ALA A 54 4.03 -7.65 -2.76
CA ALA A 54 2.65 -7.94 -2.40
C ALA A 54 1.67 -7.48 -3.50
N PRO A 55 0.45 -8.01 -3.62
CA PRO A 55 -0.50 -7.54 -4.63
C PRO A 55 -1.15 -6.19 -4.26
N ALA A 56 -1.36 -5.33 -5.25
CA ALA A 56 -2.27 -4.19 -5.20
C ALA A 56 -3.24 -4.25 -6.39
N TYR A 57 -4.52 -4.01 -6.15
CA TYR A 57 -5.55 -4.17 -7.18
C TYR A 57 -5.96 -2.82 -7.75
N ARG A 58 -5.82 -2.69 -9.08
CA ARG A 58 -6.27 -1.54 -9.87
C ARG A 58 -7.47 -1.96 -10.68
N LEU A 59 -8.58 -1.22 -10.58
CA LEU A 59 -9.76 -1.54 -11.37
C LEU A 59 -9.66 -0.83 -12.72
N VAL A 60 -9.97 -1.57 -13.77
CA VAL A 60 -9.84 -1.17 -15.16
C VAL A 60 -11.13 -1.50 -15.91
N ASP A 61 -11.41 -0.73 -16.96
CA ASP A 61 -12.53 -0.99 -17.85
C ASP A 61 -12.28 -2.18 -18.79
N GLY A 62 -13.26 -2.46 -19.66
CA GLY A 62 -13.23 -3.58 -20.59
C GLY A 62 -12.12 -3.55 -21.65
N VAL A 63 -11.39 -2.44 -21.79
CA VAL A 63 -10.22 -2.33 -22.69
C VAL A 63 -8.89 -2.24 -21.92
N GLY A 64 -8.95 -2.15 -20.58
CA GLY A 64 -7.78 -2.13 -19.70
C GLY A 64 -7.40 -0.74 -19.21
N ASP A 65 -8.22 0.29 -19.45
CA ASP A 65 -7.94 1.64 -18.97
C ASP A 65 -8.32 1.76 -17.48
N PRO A 66 -7.47 2.37 -16.61
CA PRO A 66 -7.80 2.58 -15.21
C PRO A 66 -9.09 3.40 -15.03
N ILE A 67 -9.95 2.95 -14.12
CA ILE A 67 -11.19 3.67 -13.80
C ILE A 67 -10.85 4.98 -13.07
N GLU A 68 -11.23 6.12 -13.65
CA GLU A 68 -11.02 7.43 -13.05
C GLU A 68 -11.71 7.53 -11.67
N GLY A 69 -10.99 8.09 -10.69
CA GLY A 69 -11.48 8.26 -9.32
C GLY A 69 -11.52 6.98 -8.48
N GLN A 70 -11.16 5.83 -9.05
CA GLN A 70 -10.99 4.61 -8.26
C GLN A 70 -9.63 4.63 -7.55
N HIS A 71 -9.64 4.35 -6.25
CA HIS A 71 -8.42 4.17 -5.49
C HIS A 71 -7.94 2.71 -5.53
N LEU A 72 -6.61 2.49 -5.41
CA LEU A 72 -6.05 1.16 -5.29
C LEU A 72 -6.64 0.41 -4.10
N ILE A 73 -6.75 -0.91 -4.23
CA ILE A 73 -7.17 -1.77 -3.13
C ILE A 73 -5.97 -2.61 -2.72
N PHE A 74 -5.62 -2.57 -1.44
CA PHE A 74 -4.60 -3.41 -0.85
C PHE A 74 -5.24 -4.50 0.02
N PRO A 75 -4.73 -5.74 -0.03
CA PRO A 75 -5.22 -6.83 0.82
C PRO A 75 -4.58 -6.83 2.22
N ASP A 76 -3.38 -6.27 2.34
CA ASP A 76 -2.54 -6.32 3.52
C ASP A 76 -2.32 -4.93 4.12
N LEU A 77 -1.95 -4.89 5.40
CA LEU A 77 -1.75 -3.67 6.17
C LEU A 77 -0.34 -3.61 6.75
N ARG A 78 0.31 -2.45 6.64
CA ARG A 78 1.61 -2.17 7.28
C ARG A 78 1.48 -1.96 8.78
N ASN A 79 2.55 -2.30 9.51
CA ASN A 79 2.62 -2.07 10.94
C ASN A 79 2.48 -0.60 11.32
N GLY A 80 1.67 -0.30 12.33
CA GLY A 80 1.51 1.03 12.89
C GLY A 80 0.70 2.02 12.06
N VAL A 81 0.16 1.61 10.90
CA VAL A 81 -0.67 2.48 10.05
C VAL A 81 -2.05 2.74 10.66
N LEU A 82 -2.63 1.73 11.32
CA LEU A 82 -3.91 1.85 12.04
C LEU A 82 -3.72 1.43 13.49
N ILE A 83 -4.19 2.26 14.43
CA ILE A 83 -4.05 1.96 15.86
C ILE A 83 -4.87 0.71 16.22
N GLY A 84 -4.26 -0.19 16.99
CA GLY A 84 -4.92 -1.41 17.46
C GLY A 84 -5.13 -2.48 16.40
N LYS A 85 -4.51 -2.32 15.22
CA LYS A 85 -4.47 -3.34 14.16
C LYS A 85 -3.10 -3.95 14.03
N GLU A 86 -3.09 -5.28 14.02
CA GLU A 86 -1.89 -6.04 13.74
C GLU A 86 -1.51 -5.89 12.25
N PRO A 87 -0.22 -5.74 11.93
CA PRO A 87 0.23 -5.79 10.55
C PRO A 87 -0.12 -7.12 9.91
N SER A 88 -0.41 -7.09 8.61
CA SER A 88 -0.61 -8.31 7.86
C SER A 88 0.74 -8.93 7.50
N PRO A 89 0.91 -10.26 7.65
CA PRO A 89 2.18 -10.93 7.35
C PRO A 89 2.54 -10.91 5.86
N GLY A 90 1.56 -10.66 4.97
CA GLY A 90 1.75 -10.54 3.53
C GLY A 90 2.13 -9.14 3.05
N TYR A 91 2.24 -8.16 3.96
CA TYR A 91 2.54 -6.78 3.58
C TYR A 91 3.95 -6.63 2.98
N SER A 92 4.05 -5.81 1.95
CA SER A 92 5.32 -5.31 1.40
C SER A 92 5.20 -3.82 1.10
N ASP A 93 6.30 -3.07 1.11
CA ASP A 93 6.31 -1.71 0.56
C ASP A 93 6.34 -1.74 -0.99
N PHE A 94 6.70 -2.87 -1.61
CA PHE A 94 6.67 -3.08 -3.05
C PHE A 94 5.41 -3.85 -3.45
N HIS A 95 4.54 -3.20 -4.21
CA HIS A 95 3.29 -3.82 -4.64
C HIS A 95 3.25 -4.09 -6.14
N ARG A 96 3.02 -5.34 -6.53
CA ARG A 96 2.72 -5.71 -7.90
C ARG A 96 1.26 -5.42 -8.22
N VAL A 97 1.01 -4.70 -9.30
CA VAL A 97 -0.34 -4.33 -9.71
C VAL A 97 -1.04 -5.51 -10.37
N TRP A 98 -2.28 -5.73 -9.97
CA TRP A 98 -3.22 -6.66 -10.56
C TRP A 98 -4.37 -5.85 -11.15
N ASP A 99 -4.60 -5.98 -12.45
CA ASP A 99 -5.70 -5.34 -13.13
C ASP A 99 -6.99 -6.15 -12.94
N VAL A 100 -8.03 -5.47 -12.47
CA VAL A 100 -9.33 -6.06 -12.13
C VAL A 100 -10.39 -5.49 -13.05
N GLN A 101 -10.94 -6.34 -13.90
CA GLN A 101 -11.89 -5.96 -14.94
C GLN A 101 -13.27 -5.71 -14.33
N VAL A 102 -13.78 -4.49 -14.42
CA VAL A 102 -15.12 -4.13 -13.93
C VAL A 102 -16.19 -4.17 -15.03
N PRO A 103 -17.46 -4.45 -14.69
CA PRO A 103 -18.53 -4.40 -15.67
C PRO A 103 -18.83 -2.96 -16.16
N PRO A 104 -19.44 -2.80 -17.34
CA PRO A 104 -19.92 -1.50 -17.80
C PRO A 104 -20.87 -0.85 -16.78
N GLY A 105 -20.71 0.46 -16.57
CA GLY A 105 -21.50 1.21 -15.59
C GLY A 105 -21.03 1.06 -14.14
N TYR A 106 -19.85 0.47 -13.92
CA TYR A 106 -19.19 0.50 -12.62
C TYR A 106 -19.03 1.93 -12.09
N VAL A 107 -19.29 2.11 -10.80
CA VAL A 107 -19.11 3.39 -10.09
C VAL A 107 -17.83 3.29 -9.26
N PRO A 108 -16.87 4.23 -9.39
CA PRO A 108 -15.63 4.23 -8.62
C PRO A 108 -15.86 4.09 -7.11
N ASP A 109 -14.95 3.39 -6.45
CA ASP A 109 -14.97 3.04 -5.03
C ASP A 109 -16.24 2.29 -4.59
N THR A 110 -16.89 1.53 -5.47
CA THR A 110 -17.92 0.57 -5.06
C THR A 110 -17.29 -0.66 -4.38
N TYR A 111 -16.19 -1.17 -4.95
CA TYR A 111 -15.39 -2.23 -4.32
C TYR A 111 -14.23 -1.60 -3.55
N ARG A 112 -14.02 -2.03 -2.29
CA ARG A 112 -13.05 -1.41 -1.36
C ARG A 112 -12.25 -2.44 -0.57
N SER A 113 -12.21 -3.69 -1.03
CA SER A 113 -11.46 -4.76 -0.39
C SER A 113 -11.24 -5.92 -1.35
N LEU A 114 -10.22 -6.74 -1.14
CA LEU A 114 -10.05 -7.98 -1.91
C LEU A 114 -11.27 -8.89 -1.82
N ALA A 115 -11.91 -8.95 -0.65
CA ALA A 115 -13.15 -9.71 -0.45
C ALA A 115 -14.27 -9.20 -1.37
N ASP A 116 -14.46 -7.88 -1.51
CA ASP A 116 -15.44 -7.32 -2.45
C ASP A 116 -15.22 -7.82 -3.88
N LEU A 117 -13.96 -7.83 -4.33
CA LEU A 117 -13.61 -8.23 -5.69
C LEU A 117 -13.81 -9.74 -5.91
N GLN A 118 -13.47 -10.55 -4.90
CA GLN A 118 -13.65 -12.00 -4.91
C GLN A 118 -15.14 -12.39 -4.87
N ASP A 119 -15.93 -11.75 -4.00
CA ASP A 119 -17.36 -11.97 -3.87
C ASP A 119 -18.11 -11.58 -5.16
N ALA A 120 -17.64 -10.53 -5.84
CA ALA A 120 -18.15 -10.12 -7.15
C ALA A 120 -17.67 -11.01 -8.31
N GLY A 121 -16.71 -11.91 -8.08
CA GLY A 121 -16.16 -12.82 -9.09
C GLY A 121 -15.47 -12.09 -10.25
N LEU A 122 -14.84 -10.94 -9.99
CA LEU A 122 -14.22 -10.14 -11.04
C LEU A 122 -12.95 -10.81 -11.58
N PRO A 123 -12.72 -10.80 -12.90
CA PRO A 123 -11.46 -11.26 -13.47
C PRO A 123 -10.29 -10.39 -12.99
N MET A 124 -9.21 -11.03 -12.54
CA MET A 124 -7.99 -10.37 -12.09
C MET A 124 -6.81 -10.88 -12.90
N THR A 125 -5.99 -9.97 -13.41
CA THR A 125 -4.81 -10.29 -14.21
C THR A 125 -3.59 -9.66 -13.55
N GLU A 126 -2.60 -10.48 -13.20
CA GLU A 126 -1.31 -10.00 -12.73
C GLU A 126 -0.58 -9.25 -13.84
N THR A 127 0.09 -8.15 -13.49
CA THR A 127 0.90 -7.37 -14.42
C THR A 127 2.38 -7.41 -14.02
N ASP A 128 3.24 -6.91 -14.91
CA ASP A 128 4.66 -6.68 -14.60
C ASP A 128 4.92 -5.33 -13.91
N LEU A 129 3.88 -4.53 -13.70
CA LEU A 129 3.99 -3.26 -12.99
C LEU A 129 4.14 -3.52 -11.49
N VAL A 130 5.25 -3.05 -10.94
CA VAL A 130 5.48 -2.99 -9.49
C VAL A 130 5.63 -1.54 -9.09
N ILE A 131 5.00 -1.16 -7.98
CA ILE A 131 5.05 0.18 -7.42
C ILE A 131 5.70 0.15 -6.04
N ASN A 132 6.64 1.05 -5.77
CA ASN A 132 7.09 1.33 -4.41
C ASN A 132 6.04 2.22 -3.71
N SER A 133 5.21 1.60 -2.88
CA SER A 133 4.02 2.23 -2.29
C SER A 133 3.91 1.97 -0.78
N PRO A 134 4.82 2.51 0.05
CA PRO A 134 4.77 2.35 1.50
C PRO A 134 3.50 2.96 2.09
N MET A 135 2.74 2.15 2.80
CA MET A 135 1.60 2.64 3.58
C MET A 135 2.05 3.41 4.81
N VAL A 136 1.31 4.46 5.13
CA VAL A 136 1.59 5.37 6.24
C VAL A 136 0.28 5.82 6.89
N PRO A 137 0.30 6.28 8.14
CA PRO A 137 -0.84 6.94 8.76
C PRO A 137 -1.34 8.13 7.94
N ALA A 138 -2.62 8.47 8.12
CA ALA A 138 -3.19 9.67 7.52
C ALA A 138 -2.37 10.92 7.90
N ASN A 139 -2.35 11.90 6.99
CA ASN A 139 -1.63 13.17 7.15
C ASN A 139 -0.10 13.07 7.30
N SER A 140 0.50 11.91 7.03
CA SER A 140 1.96 11.76 6.97
C SER A 140 2.55 12.63 5.86
N THR A 141 3.80 13.09 6.04
CA THR A 141 4.45 14.04 5.13
C THR A 141 5.85 13.60 4.70
N LEU A 142 6.22 14.01 3.49
CA LEU A 142 7.59 14.02 3.02
C LEU A 142 8.13 15.44 3.08
N VAL A 143 9.38 15.60 3.46
CA VAL A 143 10.05 16.91 3.55
C VAL A 143 11.41 16.85 2.88
N GLY A 144 11.63 17.73 1.92
CA GLY A 144 12.93 17.91 1.27
C GLY A 144 12.87 17.69 -0.23
N ILE A 145 13.90 17.07 -0.79
CA ILE A 145 14.02 16.88 -2.24
C ILE A 145 12.90 15.96 -2.74
N ASP A 146 12.25 16.38 -3.83
CA ASP A 146 11.18 15.65 -4.52
C ASP A 146 9.93 15.36 -3.68
N SER A 147 9.73 16.00 -2.52
CA SER A 147 8.52 15.78 -1.69
C SER A 147 7.23 16.03 -2.46
N ASP A 148 7.23 17.03 -3.35
CA ASP A 148 6.06 17.43 -4.14
C ASP A 148 5.74 16.43 -5.27
N LEU A 149 6.69 15.57 -5.64
CA LEU A 149 6.48 14.52 -6.66
C LEU A 149 5.77 13.29 -6.08
N HIS A 150 5.71 13.17 -4.76
CA HIS A 150 5.20 12.00 -4.06
C HIS A 150 4.09 12.42 -3.07
N PRO A 151 2.97 12.98 -3.58
CA PRO A 151 1.86 13.37 -2.72
C PRO A 151 1.30 12.17 -1.96
N LEU A 152 0.79 12.43 -0.76
CA LEU A 152 0.09 11.41 0.02
C LEU A 152 -1.18 10.97 -0.73
N ALA A 153 -1.24 9.70 -1.12
CA ALA A 153 -2.34 9.12 -1.86
C ALA A 153 -3.26 8.30 -0.95
N LYS A 154 -4.50 8.13 -1.38
CA LYS A 154 -5.54 7.33 -0.71
C LYS A 154 -5.69 5.96 -1.38
N ALA A 155 -6.05 4.97 -0.58
CA ALA A 155 -6.35 3.62 -1.00
C ALA A 155 -7.37 2.95 -0.08
N TRP A 156 -7.79 1.75 -0.44
CA TRP A 156 -8.69 0.93 0.36
C TRP A 156 -7.99 -0.30 0.92
N TRP A 157 -8.23 -0.59 2.19
CA TRP A 157 -7.92 -1.87 2.82
C TRP A 157 -9.12 -2.31 3.65
N GLN A 158 -9.70 -3.49 3.36
CA GLN A 158 -10.87 -4.01 4.09
C GLN A 158 -12.01 -2.98 4.30
N ARG A 159 -12.31 -2.18 3.27
CA ARG A 159 -13.30 -1.08 3.27
C ARG A 159 -12.96 0.12 4.15
N ILE A 160 -11.74 0.19 4.64
CA ILE A 160 -11.18 1.31 5.39
C ILE A 160 -10.25 2.09 4.45
N GLU A 161 -10.36 3.42 4.48
CA GLU A 161 -9.45 4.30 3.76
C GLU A 161 -8.07 4.25 4.44
N VAL A 162 -7.03 3.98 3.66
CA VAL A 162 -5.63 3.98 4.10
C VAL A 162 -4.81 4.91 3.20
N HIS A 163 -3.62 5.28 3.65
CA HIS A 163 -2.77 6.23 2.94
C HIS A 163 -1.41 5.62 2.61
N TYR A 164 -0.81 6.10 1.53
CA TYR A 164 0.51 5.65 1.08
C TYR A 164 1.21 6.76 0.30
N PHE A 165 2.53 6.70 0.21
CA PHE A 165 3.29 7.47 -0.79
C PHE A 165 3.54 6.59 -2.00
N SER A 166 3.56 7.16 -3.20
CA SER A 166 3.98 6.44 -4.41
C SER A 166 5.32 6.98 -4.87
N PHE A 167 6.34 6.13 -4.90
CA PHE A 167 7.67 6.47 -5.38
C PHE A 167 7.92 5.89 -6.76
N GLU A 168 6.98 6.01 -7.69
CA GLU A 168 7.21 5.71 -9.11
C GLU A 168 7.48 7.00 -9.89
N SER A 169 8.38 6.94 -10.88
CA SER A 169 8.77 8.12 -11.66
C SER A 169 7.72 8.44 -12.72
N SER A 170 6.83 9.39 -12.39
CA SER A 170 5.79 9.99 -13.24
C SER A 170 4.58 9.12 -13.57
N ALA A 171 3.45 9.79 -13.82
CA ALA A 171 2.21 9.20 -14.29
C ALA A 171 2.34 8.40 -15.61
N ASP A 172 3.49 8.45 -16.28
CA ASP A 172 3.73 7.84 -17.60
C ASP A 172 4.95 6.90 -17.66
N THR A 173 5.63 6.57 -16.55
CA THR A 173 6.76 5.61 -16.62
C THR A 173 6.82 4.71 -15.39
N PRO A 174 6.34 3.46 -15.46
CA PRO A 174 6.71 2.43 -14.50
C PRO A 174 8.23 2.36 -14.36
N GLY A 175 8.76 2.49 -13.14
CA GLY A 175 10.12 2.04 -12.89
C GLY A 175 10.21 0.55 -13.21
N LEU A 176 11.27 0.12 -13.90
CA LEU A 176 11.55 -1.30 -14.06
C LEU A 176 11.96 -1.85 -12.69
N PHE A 177 11.05 -2.55 -12.02
CA PHE A 177 11.41 -3.39 -10.89
C PHE A 177 12.27 -4.56 -11.38
N ASP A 178 13.54 -4.54 -11.01
CA ASP A 178 14.43 -5.68 -11.20
C ASP A 178 14.35 -6.61 -9.98
N ALA A 179 13.61 -7.71 -10.14
CA ALA A 179 13.45 -8.73 -9.11
C ALA A 179 14.78 -9.42 -8.71
N SER A 180 15.83 -9.33 -9.54
CA SER A 180 17.13 -9.93 -9.25
C SER A 180 18.01 -9.08 -8.34
N THR A 181 17.77 -7.77 -8.30
CA THR A 181 18.49 -6.82 -7.44
C THR A 181 17.61 -6.27 -6.31
N GLY A 182 16.28 -6.46 -6.40
CA GLY A 182 15.29 -5.85 -5.51
C GLY A 182 15.21 -4.33 -5.68
N LEU A 183 16.02 -3.74 -6.54
CA LEU A 183 16.31 -2.31 -6.52
C LEU A 183 15.39 -1.58 -7.49
N VAL A 184 14.47 -0.76 -6.96
CA VAL A 184 13.77 0.26 -7.75
C VAL A 184 14.57 1.55 -7.62
N LEU A 185 15.53 1.77 -8.52
CA LEU A 185 16.21 3.06 -8.63
C LEU A 185 15.37 3.99 -9.50
N ASN A 186 14.51 4.76 -8.87
CA ASN A 186 14.38 6.15 -9.28
C ASN A 186 15.06 7.03 -8.24
N THR A 187 15.39 8.25 -8.64
CA THR A 187 16.26 9.20 -7.92
C THR A 187 15.77 9.64 -6.54
N SER A 188 14.69 9.03 -6.01
CA SER A 188 13.95 9.56 -4.87
C SER A 188 13.54 8.49 -3.84
N SER A 189 13.79 7.19 -4.06
CA SER A 189 13.54 6.16 -3.04
C SER A 189 14.64 5.09 -2.96
N MET A 190 15.00 4.70 -1.74
CA MET A 190 15.89 3.57 -1.47
C MET A 190 15.25 2.71 -0.39
N ALA A 191 14.93 1.47 -0.72
CA ALA A 191 14.66 0.44 0.27
C ALA A 191 15.95 -0.29 0.60
N VAL A 192 16.21 -0.50 1.90
CA VAL A 192 17.33 -1.34 2.35
C VAL A 192 16.80 -2.78 2.49
N PHE A 193 17.32 -3.69 1.68
CA PHE A 193 17.00 -5.13 1.73
C PHE A 193 17.99 -5.88 2.64
N ASP A 194 17.53 -6.97 3.26
CA ASP A 194 18.39 -7.95 3.95
C ASP A 194 18.85 -9.01 2.91
N PRO A 195 20.15 -9.37 2.85
CA PRO A 195 20.66 -10.44 1.97
C PRO A 195 20.07 -11.84 2.22
#